data_AF-A0A6N8A668-F1
#
_entry.id   AF-A0A6N8A668-F1
#
_cell.length_a   1.000
_cell.length_b   1.000
_cell.length_c   1.000
_cell.angle_alpha   90.00
_cell.angle_beta   90.00
_cell.angle_gamma   90.00
#
_symmetry.space_group_name_H-M   'P 1'
#
loop_
_entity.id
_entity.type
_entity.pdbx_description
1 polymer ?
#
loop_
_entity_poly.entity_id
_entity_poly.type
_entity_poly.pdbx_seq_one_letter_code
_entity_poly.pdbx_strand_id
1 'polypeptide(L)'
;MPTAMPIATISPVNRLFGSATVDMNTLTIDRTRIPSTYYMDSTGSFIRLRPLHRDGFAAFRSASRIVGIYTGRWDRTQTFNNNETGNNNIVFRQLGTTATGISTAIANLQGQTRTTNQIATHNNTRANNLNNSVVYVNEGALKGTFFGGDQHITNNYYQPMGVVDASNAGATDTHTGHALLVRDQTEGFYENYFPGLLGQLMQLGQLPQSIAINLAPKGRSHTMTIKTNIQYFPETMFETPAEQSLFVRSMIMSFI
;
A
#
# COMPACT_ATOMS: atom_id res chain seq x y z
N MET A 1 6.51 -7.21 -19.42
CA MET A 1 6.48 -6.11 -20.40
C MET A 1 5.52 -5.02 -19.94
N PRO A 2 5.85 -3.73 -20.11
CA PRO A 2 4.91 -2.62 -19.88
C PRO A 2 3.66 -2.74 -20.76
N THR A 3 2.48 -2.47 -20.21
CA THR A 3 1.19 -2.46 -20.93
C THR A 3 0.62 -1.04 -20.87
N ALA A 4 0.12 -0.51 -21.98
CA ALA A 4 -0.57 0.77 -21.97
C ALA A 4 -1.89 0.68 -21.19
N MET A 5 -2.24 1.78 -20.51
CA MET A 5 -3.58 1.95 -19.92
C MET A 5 -4.62 2.13 -21.06
N PRO A 6 -5.89 1.74 -20.85
CA PRO A 6 -6.51 1.37 -19.58
C PRO A 6 -6.27 -0.10 -19.15
N ILE A 7 -6.32 -0.35 -17.84
CA ILE A 7 -6.28 -1.69 -17.24
C ILE A 7 -7.53 -1.92 -16.41
N ALA A 8 -8.47 -2.71 -16.91
CA ALA A 8 -9.79 -2.94 -16.30
C ALA A 8 -9.76 -3.48 -14.85
N THR A 9 -8.66 -4.13 -14.45
CA THR A 9 -8.44 -4.53 -13.04
C THR A 9 -8.50 -3.31 -12.09
N ILE A 10 -8.14 -2.10 -12.56
CA ILE A 10 -8.28 -0.86 -11.79
C ILE A 10 -9.76 -0.44 -11.79
N SER A 11 -10.52 -0.90 -10.81
CA SER A 11 -11.92 -0.53 -10.63
C SER A 11 -12.33 -0.59 -9.17
N PRO A 12 -13.41 0.10 -8.76
CA PRO A 12 -13.89 0.02 -7.38
C PRO A 12 -14.23 -1.40 -6.92
N VAL A 13 -14.79 -2.24 -7.80
CA VAL A 13 -15.18 -3.62 -7.45
C VAL A 13 -13.98 -4.53 -7.21
N ASN A 14 -12.84 -4.24 -7.83
CA ASN A 14 -11.61 -5.03 -7.69
C ASN A 14 -10.69 -4.51 -6.58
N ARG A 15 -11.03 -3.40 -5.90
CA ARG A 15 -10.18 -2.82 -4.85
C ARG A 15 -10.20 -3.69 -3.60
N LEU A 16 -9.01 -4.11 -3.18
CA LEU A 16 -8.82 -4.94 -1.99
C LEU A 16 -8.63 -4.08 -0.74
N PHE A 17 -7.62 -3.21 -0.76
CA PHE A 17 -7.18 -2.38 0.37
C PHE A 17 -6.20 -1.29 -0.09
N GLY A 18 -5.75 -0.45 0.84
CA GLY A 18 -4.62 0.45 0.66
C GLY A 18 -3.44 0.11 1.57
N SER A 19 -2.32 0.79 1.37
CA SER A 19 -1.21 0.77 2.33
C SER A 19 -0.72 2.19 2.60
N ALA A 20 -0.62 2.57 3.87
CA ALA A 20 -0.28 3.91 4.29
C ALA A 20 0.89 3.91 5.29
N THR A 21 1.70 4.97 5.25
CA THR A 21 2.75 5.15 6.25
C THR A 21 2.12 5.55 7.58
N VAL A 22 2.55 4.91 8.67
CA VAL A 22 2.16 5.26 10.04
C VAL A 22 3.34 5.94 10.71
N ASP A 23 3.10 7.12 11.29
CA ASP A 23 4.06 7.76 12.17
C ASP A 23 3.85 7.23 13.59
N MET A 24 4.83 6.47 14.08
CA MET A 24 4.78 5.86 15.41
C MET A 24 5.07 6.84 16.56
N ASN A 25 5.62 8.02 16.26
CA ASN A 25 5.86 9.05 17.28
C ASN A 25 4.56 9.79 17.63
N THR A 26 3.76 10.09 16.60
CA THR A 26 2.47 10.79 16.76
C THR A 26 1.27 9.84 16.80
N LEU A 27 1.47 8.56 16.46
CA LEU A 27 0.43 7.54 16.31
C LEU A 27 -0.68 8.01 15.36
N THR A 28 -0.27 8.46 14.18
CA THR A 28 -1.18 8.89 13.11
C THR A 28 -0.78 8.29 11.77
N ILE A 29 -1.73 8.24 10.82
CA ILE A 29 -1.40 7.97 9.42
C ILE A 29 -0.75 9.24 8.84
N ASP A 30 0.44 9.09 8.24
CA ASP A 30 1.18 10.18 7.63
C ASP A 30 0.41 10.77 6.44
N ARG A 31 -0.06 12.01 6.62
CA ARG A 31 -0.88 12.74 5.65
C ARG A 31 -0.08 13.37 4.53
N THR A 32 1.24 13.42 4.65
CA THR A 32 2.13 13.94 3.60
C THR A 32 2.36 12.92 2.50
N ARG A 33 2.03 11.65 2.76
CA ARG A 33 2.18 10.53 1.82
C ARG A 33 0.83 10.04 1.33
N ILE A 34 0.77 9.70 0.05
CA ILE A 34 -0.45 9.21 -0.58
C ILE A 34 -0.47 7.68 -0.49
N PRO A 35 -1.50 7.07 0.13
CA PRO A 35 -1.57 5.62 0.27
C PRO A 35 -1.53 4.91 -1.09
N SER A 36 -0.74 3.85 -1.19
CA SER A 36 -0.83 2.96 -2.36
C SER A 36 -2.16 2.21 -2.34
N THR A 37 -2.72 1.86 -3.49
CA THR A 37 -3.97 1.10 -3.59
C THR A 37 -3.74 -0.21 -4.35
N TYR A 38 -4.43 -1.26 -3.91
CA TYR A 38 -4.24 -2.63 -4.37
C TYR A 38 -5.55 -3.18 -4.93
N TYR A 39 -5.46 -3.77 -6.12
CA TYR A 39 -6.60 -4.32 -6.83
C TYR A 39 -6.29 -5.74 -7.29
N MET A 40 -7.32 -6.59 -7.27
CA MET A 40 -7.28 -7.91 -7.85
C MET A 40 -8.64 -8.23 -8.44
N ASP A 41 -8.67 -8.71 -9.68
CA ASP A 41 -9.91 -9.17 -10.30
C ASP A 41 -10.15 -10.67 -10.03
N SER A 42 -11.29 -11.17 -10.50
CA SER A 42 -11.70 -12.58 -10.31
C SER A 42 -10.77 -13.58 -10.99
N THR A 43 -9.93 -13.15 -11.94
CA THR A 43 -8.94 -14.01 -12.61
C THR A 43 -7.61 -14.06 -11.85
N GLY A 44 -7.47 -13.25 -10.81
CA GLY A 44 -6.24 -13.12 -10.02
C GLY A 44 -5.27 -12.05 -10.54
N SER A 45 -5.57 -11.38 -11.67
CA SER A 45 -4.75 -10.28 -12.17
C SER A 45 -4.69 -9.19 -11.12
N PHE A 46 -3.47 -8.80 -10.77
CA PHE A 46 -3.17 -7.93 -9.64
C PHE A 46 -2.51 -6.65 -10.11
N ILE A 47 -2.94 -5.53 -9.54
CA ILE A 47 -2.32 -4.24 -9.79
C ILE A 47 -2.18 -3.43 -8.51
N ARG A 48 -0.96 -2.90 -8.31
CA ARG A 48 -0.65 -1.97 -7.23
C ARG A 48 -0.42 -0.59 -7.83
N LEU A 49 -1.29 0.35 -7.50
CA LEU A 49 -1.11 1.77 -7.81
C LEU A 49 -0.32 2.44 -6.68
N ARG A 50 0.79 3.07 -7.03
CA ARG A 50 1.64 3.86 -6.13
C ARG A 50 1.58 5.30 -6.61
N PRO A 51 0.68 6.12 -6.05
CA PRO A 51 0.47 7.48 -6.53
C PRO A 51 1.71 8.35 -6.33
N LEU A 52 2.43 8.16 -5.22
CA LEU A 52 3.62 8.91 -4.87
C LEU A 52 4.63 8.02 -4.14
N HIS A 53 5.87 8.01 -4.62
CA HIS A 53 7.03 7.36 -4.02
C HIS A 53 8.30 8.13 -4.41
N ARG A 54 9.44 7.79 -3.81
CA ARG A 54 10.75 8.34 -4.21
C ARG A 54 11.07 8.14 -5.69
N ASP A 55 10.56 7.05 -6.26
CA ASP A 55 10.73 6.74 -7.68
C ASP A 55 9.60 7.32 -8.54
N GLY A 56 8.68 8.09 -7.94
CA GLY A 56 7.57 8.74 -8.59
C GLY A 56 6.28 7.92 -8.65
N PHE A 57 5.37 8.32 -9.54
CA PHE A 57 4.12 7.65 -9.82
C PHE A 57 4.38 6.32 -10.54
N ALA A 58 3.66 5.25 -10.16
CA ALA A 58 3.78 3.96 -10.83
C ALA A 58 2.54 3.09 -10.66
N ALA A 59 2.30 2.24 -11.66
CA ALA A 59 1.31 1.16 -11.62
C ALA A 59 2.00 -0.18 -11.89
N PHE A 60 2.09 -1.05 -10.88
CA PHE A 60 2.76 -2.34 -10.99
C PHE A 60 1.74 -3.44 -11.24
N ARG A 61 1.81 -4.09 -12.40
CA ARG A 61 0.88 -5.16 -12.82
C ARG A 61 1.56 -6.51 -12.72
N SER A 62 0.83 -7.51 -12.26
CA SER A 62 1.25 -8.92 -12.23
C SER A 62 0.07 -9.83 -12.56
N ALA A 63 0.33 -11.00 -13.14
CA ALA A 63 -0.71 -11.96 -13.48
C ALA A 63 -1.41 -12.54 -12.23
N SER A 64 -0.65 -12.67 -11.14
CA SER A 64 -1.13 -13.11 -9.84
C SER A 64 -0.20 -12.61 -8.75
N ARG A 65 -0.70 -12.60 -7.51
CA ARG A 65 0.12 -12.40 -6.30
C ARG A 65 -0.38 -13.28 -5.15
N ILE A 66 0.54 -13.73 -4.33
CA ILE A 66 0.26 -14.08 -2.93
C ILE A 66 0.46 -12.83 -2.08
N VAL A 67 -0.44 -12.59 -1.14
CA VAL A 67 -0.45 -11.40 -0.27
C VAL A 67 -0.46 -11.82 1.19
N GLY A 68 0.33 -11.14 2.01
CA GLY A 68 0.34 -11.25 3.45
C GLY A 68 0.52 -9.88 4.12
N ILE A 69 0.45 -9.87 5.45
CA ILE A 69 0.87 -8.74 6.28
C ILE A 69 1.87 -9.22 7.32
N TYR A 70 2.81 -8.36 7.68
CA TYR A 70 3.84 -8.72 8.65
C TYR A 70 4.35 -7.53 9.46
N THR A 71 4.92 -7.80 10.61
CA THR A 71 5.83 -6.88 11.31
C THR A 71 7.06 -7.63 11.80
N GLY A 72 8.16 -6.92 12.11
CA GLY A 72 9.47 -7.51 12.37
C GLY A 72 10.40 -7.50 11.16
N ARG A 73 11.39 -8.41 11.15
CA ARG A 73 12.49 -8.41 10.18
C ARG A 73 12.26 -9.42 9.05
N TRP A 74 11.68 -8.95 7.94
CA TRP A 74 11.59 -9.74 6.71
C TRP A 74 12.98 -10.02 6.13
N ASP A 75 13.26 -11.28 5.79
CA ASP A 75 14.50 -11.69 5.14
C ASP A 75 14.33 -11.65 3.61
N ARG A 76 14.90 -10.62 2.99
CA ARG A 76 14.84 -10.41 1.53
C ARG A 76 15.65 -11.41 0.71
N THR A 77 16.48 -12.22 1.35
CA THR A 77 17.24 -13.28 0.68
C THR A 77 16.47 -14.60 0.60
N GLN A 78 15.40 -14.72 1.39
CA GLN A 78 14.54 -15.89 1.44
C GLN A 78 13.32 -15.74 0.55
N THR A 79 12.74 -16.87 0.19
CA THR A 79 11.46 -16.91 -0.53
C THR A 79 10.32 -16.42 0.37
N PHE A 80 9.19 -16.07 -0.24
CA PHE A 80 7.97 -15.75 0.50
C PHE A 80 7.60 -16.88 1.47
N ASN A 81 7.57 -18.14 1.02
CA ASN A 81 7.23 -19.30 1.83
C ASN A 81 8.21 -19.52 2.99
N ASN A 82 9.52 -19.34 2.74
CA ASN A 82 10.52 -19.54 3.79
C ASN A 82 10.39 -18.46 4.89
N ASN A 83 10.06 -17.21 4.51
CA ASN A 83 9.71 -16.20 5.49
C ASN A 83 8.45 -16.59 6.27
N GLU A 84 7.38 -16.97 5.56
CA GLU A 84 6.11 -17.34 6.17
C GLU A 84 6.23 -18.48 7.19
N THR A 85 6.91 -19.57 6.84
CA THR A 85 6.92 -20.79 7.65
C THR A 85 8.15 -20.92 8.55
N GLY A 86 9.24 -20.21 8.25
CA GLY A 86 10.55 -20.44 8.86
C GLY A 86 11.21 -19.20 9.50
N ASN A 87 10.68 -17.99 9.28
CA ASN A 87 11.26 -16.79 9.86
C ASN A 87 10.66 -16.49 11.24
N ASN A 88 11.40 -16.90 12.28
CA ASN A 88 11.02 -16.64 13.68
C ASN A 88 11.19 -15.16 14.11
N ASN A 89 11.59 -14.26 13.21
CA ASN A 89 11.77 -12.83 13.49
C ASN A 89 10.63 -11.97 12.92
N ILE A 90 9.51 -12.57 12.54
CA ILE A 90 8.32 -11.83 12.08
C ILE A 90 7.04 -12.35 12.74
N VAL A 91 6.11 -11.42 12.99
CA VAL A 91 4.70 -11.75 13.19
C VAL A 91 4.05 -11.64 11.82
N PHE A 92 3.51 -12.74 11.30
CA PHE A 92 3.02 -12.83 9.92
C PHE A 92 1.57 -13.34 9.87
N ARG A 93 0.79 -12.85 8.91
CA ARG A 93 -0.52 -13.41 8.52
C ARG A 93 -0.63 -13.42 7.00
N GLN A 94 -0.80 -14.61 6.42
CA GLN A 94 -1.16 -14.72 5.00
C GLN A 94 -2.60 -14.24 4.81
N LEU A 95 -2.82 -13.41 3.79
CA LEU A 95 -4.15 -12.97 3.39
C LEU A 95 -4.72 -13.84 2.27
N GLY A 96 -3.89 -14.29 1.33
CA GLY A 96 -4.27 -15.26 0.30
C GLY A 96 -3.80 -14.88 -1.10
N THR A 97 -4.37 -15.57 -2.09
CA THR A 97 -4.01 -15.47 -3.53
C THR A 97 -5.18 -15.07 -4.43
N THR A 98 -6.38 -14.93 -3.87
CA THR A 98 -7.61 -14.55 -4.60
C THR A 98 -8.25 -13.33 -3.93
N ALA A 99 -8.97 -12.52 -4.70
CA ALA A 99 -9.63 -11.32 -4.19
C ALA A 99 -10.56 -11.64 -3.01
N THR A 100 -11.44 -12.65 -3.17
CA THR A 100 -12.36 -13.11 -2.12
C THR A 100 -11.62 -13.66 -0.90
N GLY A 101 -10.56 -14.45 -1.10
CA GLY A 101 -9.76 -14.99 0.00
C GLY A 101 -9.10 -13.89 0.83
N ILE A 102 -8.51 -12.90 0.15
CA ILE A 102 -7.86 -11.75 0.78
C ILE A 102 -8.89 -10.92 1.57
N SER A 103 -10.03 -10.57 0.98
CA SER A 103 -11.08 -9.82 1.67
C SER A 103 -11.62 -10.57 2.89
N THR A 104 -11.79 -11.90 2.79
CA THR A 104 -12.22 -12.74 3.90
C THR A 104 -11.19 -12.78 5.02
N ALA A 105 -9.90 -12.94 4.69
CA ALA A 105 -8.83 -12.94 5.68
C ALA A 105 -8.71 -11.59 6.40
N ILE A 106 -8.82 -10.47 5.67
CA ILE A 106 -8.85 -9.12 6.27
C ILE A 106 -10.03 -8.98 7.21
N ALA A 107 -11.23 -9.43 6.82
CA ALA A 107 -12.42 -9.38 7.67
C ALA A 107 -12.23 -10.21 8.96
N ASN A 108 -11.68 -11.42 8.85
CA ASN A 108 -11.43 -12.29 10.00
C ASN A 108 -10.45 -11.68 11.01
N LEU A 109 -9.42 -10.98 10.52
CA LEU A 109 -8.44 -10.29 11.38
C LEU A 109 -9.05 -9.12 12.16
N GLN A 110 -10.24 -8.62 11.78
CA GLN A 110 -10.91 -7.54 12.51
C GLN A 110 -11.59 -8.00 13.81
N GLY A 111 -11.57 -9.32 14.12
CA GLY A 111 -12.18 -9.87 15.32
C GLY A 111 -11.49 -9.50 16.64
N GLN A 112 -10.20 -9.13 16.60
CA GLN A 112 -9.47 -8.66 17.78
C GLN A 112 -9.17 -7.17 17.64
N THR A 113 -9.84 -6.34 18.42
CA THR A 113 -9.78 -4.89 18.24
C THR A 113 -9.03 -4.16 19.35
N ARG A 114 -8.36 -3.07 18.96
CA ARG A 114 -7.81 -2.07 19.88
C ARG A 114 -8.13 -0.66 19.39
N THR A 115 -8.20 0.30 20.30
CA THR A 115 -8.19 1.72 19.94
C THR A 115 -6.75 2.22 19.80
N THR A 116 -6.56 3.35 19.11
CA THR A 116 -5.25 4.01 19.02
C THR A 116 -4.66 4.31 20.41
N ASN A 117 -5.50 4.72 21.36
CA ASN A 117 -5.07 4.98 22.74
C ASN A 117 -4.63 3.69 23.45
N GLN A 118 -5.30 2.56 23.22
CA GLN A 118 -4.88 1.28 23.80
C GLN A 118 -3.52 0.81 23.24
N ILE A 119 -3.26 1.04 21.95
CA ILE A 119 -1.93 0.81 21.35
C ILE A 119 -0.88 1.71 22.03
N ALA A 120 -1.18 3.00 22.21
CA ALA A 120 -0.29 3.95 22.88
C ALA A 120 0.01 3.53 24.33
N THR A 121 -1.03 3.22 25.11
CA THR A 121 -0.90 2.80 26.51
C THR A 121 -0.07 1.53 26.63
N HIS A 122 -0.32 0.52 25.78
CA HIS A 122 0.50 -0.69 25.75
C HIS A 122 1.95 -0.36 25.41
N ASN A 123 2.20 0.40 24.35
CA ASN A 123 3.57 0.73 23.93
C ASN A 123 4.35 1.56 24.96
N ASN A 124 3.65 2.40 25.75
CA ASN A 124 4.26 3.19 26.82
C ASN A 124 4.57 2.37 28.07
N THR A 125 3.67 1.47 28.47
CA THR A 125 3.79 0.70 29.71
C THR A 125 4.47 -0.66 29.52
N ARG A 126 4.38 -1.20 28.30
CA ARG A 126 4.70 -2.58 27.92
C ARG A 126 4.08 -3.62 28.85
N ALA A 127 2.85 -3.34 29.31
CA ALA A 127 2.13 -4.21 30.23
C ALA A 127 1.66 -5.51 29.55
N ASN A 128 1.88 -6.65 30.21
CA ASN A 128 1.66 -8.00 29.69
C ASN A 128 2.50 -8.34 28.45
N ASN A 129 2.89 -9.61 28.33
CA ASN A 129 3.66 -10.05 27.17
C ASN A 129 2.71 -10.28 25.98
N LEU A 130 3.03 -9.64 24.86
CA LEU A 130 2.46 -9.96 23.57
C LEU A 130 3.07 -11.29 23.09
N ASN A 131 2.25 -12.18 22.55
CA ASN A 131 2.67 -13.46 22.01
C ASN A 131 2.01 -13.64 20.64
N ASN A 132 2.75 -13.35 19.57
CA ASN A 132 2.26 -13.36 18.18
C ASN A 132 0.88 -12.69 18.01
N SER A 133 0.67 -11.58 18.72
CA SER A 133 -0.59 -10.84 18.78
C SER A 133 -0.81 -10.06 17.49
N VAL A 134 -2.03 -10.07 16.96
CA VAL A 134 -2.44 -9.25 15.83
C VAL A 134 -3.78 -8.62 16.15
N VAL A 135 -3.85 -7.29 16.06
CA VAL A 135 -5.04 -6.51 16.39
C VAL A 135 -5.38 -5.54 15.28
N TYR A 136 -6.68 -5.34 15.07
CA TYR A 136 -7.24 -4.31 14.22
C TYR A 136 -7.51 -3.03 15.01
N VAL A 137 -7.13 -1.87 14.47
CA VAL A 137 -7.46 -0.59 15.09
C VAL A 137 -8.85 -0.15 14.64
N ASN A 138 -9.84 -0.24 15.53
CA ASN A 138 -11.24 0.09 15.22
C ASN A 138 -11.61 1.55 15.53
N GLU A 139 -10.80 2.26 16.31
CA GLU A 139 -11.06 3.64 16.74
C GLU A 139 -9.76 4.48 16.89
N GLY A 140 -9.87 5.77 16.60
CA GLY A 140 -8.78 6.76 16.73
C GLY A 140 -8.06 7.06 15.42
N ALA A 141 -6.93 7.78 15.51
CA ALA A 141 -6.18 8.29 14.35
C ALA A 141 -5.55 7.20 13.47
N LEU A 142 -5.44 5.97 13.99
CA LEU A 142 -4.94 4.80 13.25
C LEU A 142 -6.05 3.86 12.79
N LYS A 143 -7.34 4.27 12.90
CA LYS A 143 -8.47 3.42 12.51
C LYS A 143 -8.29 2.85 11.10
N GLY A 144 -8.55 1.55 10.97
CA GLY A 144 -8.43 0.84 9.69
C GLY A 144 -7.11 0.09 9.49
N THR A 145 -6.17 0.21 10.41
CA THR A 145 -4.85 -0.43 10.30
C THR A 145 -4.74 -1.67 11.17
N PHE A 146 -3.75 -2.51 10.88
CA PHE A 146 -3.42 -3.70 11.69
C PHE A 146 -2.08 -3.53 12.38
N PHE A 147 -2.02 -3.98 13.63
CA PHE A 147 -0.82 -3.95 14.45
C PHE A 147 -0.48 -5.36 14.93
N GLY A 148 0.79 -5.73 14.80
CA GLY A 148 1.34 -6.99 15.28
C GLY A 148 2.24 -6.72 16.47
N GLY A 149 2.36 -7.69 17.38
CA GLY A 149 3.33 -7.57 18.46
C GLY A 149 3.64 -8.89 19.14
N ASP A 150 4.86 -8.99 19.62
CA ASP A 150 5.42 -10.16 20.25
C ASP A 150 6.57 -9.75 21.18
N GLN A 151 6.72 -10.46 22.30
CA GLN A 151 7.73 -10.15 23.31
C GLN A 151 9.16 -10.16 22.75
N HIS A 152 9.48 -11.10 21.87
CA HIS A 152 10.83 -11.30 21.35
C HIS A 152 11.03 -10.63 20.00
N ILE A 153 10.00 -10.59 19.14
CA ILE A 153 10.12 -10.07 17.78
C ILE A 153 10.01 -8.54 17.73
N THR A 154 9.03 -7.98 18.43
CA THR A 154 8.77 -6.52 18.42
C THR A 154 9.18 -5.85 19.74
N ASN A 155 9.93 -6.55 20.60
CA ASN A 155 10.30 -6.09 21.94
C ASN A 155 9.08 -5.68 22.78
N ASN A 156 8.02 -6.47 22.68
CA ASN A 156 6.73 -6.25 23.33
C ASN A 156 5.97 -4.98 22.90
N TYR A 157 6.31 -4.39 21.75
CA TYR A 157 5.56 -3.29 21.15
C TYR A 157 4.52 -3.79 20.15
N TYR A 158 3.36 -3.12 20.12
CA TYR A 158 2.54 -3.13 18.92
C TYR A 158 3.21 -2.27 17.84
N GLN A 159 3.45 -2.88 16.69
CA GLN A 159 4.01 -2.23 15.50
C GLN A 159 3.05 -2.40 14.31
N PRO A 160 2.99 -1.42 13.38
CA PRO A 160 2.13 -1.54 12.20
C PRO A 160 2.51 -2.75 11.36
N MET A 161 1.52 -3.47 10.84
CA MET A 161 1.74 -4.60 9.96
C MET A 161 1.75 -4.16 8.50
N GLY A 162 2.93 -4.22 7.88
CA GLY A 162 3.15 -3.88 6.49
C GLY A 162 2.62 -4.94 5.53
N VAL A 163 2.13 -4.52 4.36
CA VAL A 163 1.75 -5.43 3.28
C VAL A 163 3.00 -6.10 2.70
N VAL A 164 2.92 -7.39 2.40
CA VAL A 164 3.93 -8.09 1.60
C VAL A 164 3.24 -8.84 0.47
N ASP A 165 3.81 -8.77 -0.75
CA ASP A 165 3.30 -9.52 -1.89
C ASP A 165 4.42 -10.10 -2.76
N ALA A 166 4.14 -11.25 -3.36
CA ALA A 166 5.07 -11.98 -4.22
C ALA A 166 4.34 -12.64 -5.39
N SER A 167 5.03 -12.93 -6.49
CA SER A 167 4.42 -13.58 -7.67
C SER A 167 3.94 -15.02 -7.37
N ASN A 168 4.64 -15.71 -6.48
CA ASN A 168 4.28 -17.02 -5.94
C ASN A 168 5.06 -17.28 -4.63
N ALA A 169 4.76 -18.40 -3.97
CA ALA A 169 5.36 -18.78 -2.69
C ALA A 169 6.90 -18.99 -2.77
N GLY A 170 7.43 -19.39 -3.93
CA GLY A 170 8.85 -19.61 -4.15
C GLY A 170 9.64 -18.36 -4.57
N ALA A 171 9.00 -17.20 -4.72
CA ALA A 171 9.67 -15.99 -5.17
C ALA A 171 10.49 -15.34 -4.04
N THR A 172 11.72 -14.94 -4.35
CA THR A 172 12.60 -14.15 -3.48
C THR A 172 12.41 -12.63 -3.68
N ASP A 173 11.96 -12.22 -4.86
CA ASP A 173 11.59 -10.82 -5.13
C ASP A 173 10.19 -10.52 -4.58
N THR A 174 10.15 -10.28 -3.27
CA THR A 174 8.94 -9.90 -2.54
C THR A 174 8.88 -8.38 -2.39
N HIS A 175 7.74 -7.80 -2.70
CA HIS A 175 7.48 -6.40 -2.36
C HIS A 175 7.08 -6.31 -0.89
N THR A 176 7.73 -5.42 -0.14
CA THR A 176 7.33 -5.03 1.23
C THR A 176 6.83 -3.59 1.20
N GLY A 177 5.55 -3.39 1.51
CA GLY A 177 4.85 -2.12 1.53
C GLY A 177 4.71 -1.51 2.92
N HIS A 178 3.90 -0.45 3.01
CA HIS A 178 3.54 0.20 4.26
C HIS A 178 2.42 -0.55 4.99
N ALA A 179 2.00 -0.03 6.15
CA ALA A 179 0.94 -0.61 6.96
C ALA A 179 -0.34 -0.79 6.12
N LEU A 180 -0.97 -1.97 6.22
CA LEU A 180 -2.25 -2.20 5.56
C LEU A 180 -3.30 -1.24 6.13
N LEU A 181 -4.04 -0.61 5.25
CA LEU A 181 -5.21 0.22 5.55
C LEU A 181 -6.42 -0.39 4.86
N VAL A 182 -7.45 -0.76 5.63
CA VAL A 182 -8.66 -1.37 5.06
C VAL A 182 -9.31 -0.45 4.02
N ARG A 183 -10.04 -1.04 3.08
CA ARG A 183 -10.61 -0.36 1.91
C ARG A 183 -11.34 0.94 2.27
N ASP A 184 -12.34 0.88 3.15
CA ASP A 184 -13.18 2.04 3.48
C ASP A 184 -12.37 3.17 4.12
N GLN A 185 -11.38 2.84 4.94
CA GLN A 185 -10.50 3.84 5.56
C GLN A 185 -9.49 4.41 4.56
N THR A 186 -9.10 3.63 3.56
CA THR A 186 -8.31 4.15 2.42
C THR A 186 -9.14 5.14 1.61
N GLU A 187 -10.37 4.78 1.25
CA GLU A 187 -11.28 5.65 0.50
C GLU A 187 -11.55 6.96 1.24
N GLY A 188 -11.90 6.87 2.52
CA GLY A 188 -12.08 8.05 3.38
C GLY A 188 -10.81 8.88 3.54
N PHE A 189 -9.62 8.27 3.57
CA PHE A 189 -8.36 9.02 3.61
C PHE A 189 -8.17 9.87 2.34
N TYR A 190 -8.41 9.28 1.16
CA TYR A 190 -8.33 10.03 -0.09
C TYR A 190 -9.38 11.14 -0.14
N GLU A 191 -10.62 10.88 0.25
CA GLU A 191 -11.67 11.89 0.23
C GLU A 191 -11.35 13.08 1.15
N ASN A 192 -10.83 12.82 2.35
CA ASN A 192 -10.56 13.85 3.34
C ASN A 192 -9.28 14.66 3.07
N TYR A 193 -8.23 14.03 2.50
CA TYR A 193 -6.91 14.68 2.38
C TYR A 193 -6.49 14.94 0.93
N PHE A 194 -7.08 14.23 -0.03
CA PHE A 194 -6.74 14.29 -1.46
C PHE A 194 -8.01 14.21 -2.33
N PRO A 195 -8.99 15.12 -2.13
CA PRO A 195 -10.30 15.03 -2.77
C PRO A 195 -10.18 14.95 -4.29
N GLY A 196 -10.94 14.04 -4.89
CA GLY A 196 -10.94 13.76 -6.33
C GLY A 196 -9.78 12.89 -6.85
N LEU A 197 -8.67 12.80 -6.12
CA LEU A 197 -7.47 12.08 -6.59
C LEU A 197 -7.73 10.59 -6.80
N LEU A 198 -8.46 9.94 -5.90
CA LEU A 198 -8.79 8.52 -6.06
C LEU A 198 -9.67 8.29 -7.29
N GLY A 199 -10.62 9.18 -7.56
CA GLY A 199 -11.45 9.14 -8.77
C GLY A 199 -10.61 9.25 -10.03
N GLN A 200 -9.64 10.17 -10.04
CA GLN A 200 -8.73 10.33 -11.19
C GLN A 200 -7.80 9.13 -11.39
N LEU A 201 -7.31 8.53 -10.31
CA LEU A 201 -6.59 7.26 -10.41
C LEU A 201 -7.46 6.15 -11.03
N MET A 202 -8.78 6.16 -10.85
CA MET A 202 -9.67 5.16 -11.46
C MET A 202 -9.84 5.34 -12.97
N GLN A 203 -9.53 6.51 -13.52
CA GLN A 203 -9.53 6.71 -14.97
C GLN A 203 -8.48 5.85 -15.68
N LEU A 204 -7.42 5.43 -14.98
CA LEU A 204 -6.43 4.47 -15.48
C LEU A 204 -7.03 3.09 -15.81
N GLY A 205 -8.22 2.77 -15.29
CA GLY A 205 -8.95 1.55 -15.62
C GLY A 205 -9.99 1.70 -16.72
N GLN A 206 -10.29 2.93 -17.14
CA GLN A 206 -11.44 3.26 -17.99
C GLN A 206 -11.02 3.82 -19.34
N LEU A 207 -10.07 4.75 -19.35
CA LEU A 207 -9.65 5.50 -20.54
C LEU A 207 -8.13 5.47 -20.70
N PRO A 208 -7.62 5.55 -21.95
CA PRO A 208 -6.20 5.76 -22.19
C PRO A 208 -5.72 7.07 -21.56
N GLN A 209 -4.75 6.99 -20.65
CA GLN A 209 -4.18 8.16 -20.01
C GLN A 209 -2.83 8.53 -20.62
N SER A 210 -2.58 9.83 -20.75
CA SER A 210 -1.32 10.36 -21.23
C SER A 210 -0.96 11.67 -20.53
N ILE A 211 0.33 11.99 -20.52
CA ILE A 211 0.85 13.21 -19.93
C ILE A 211 1.45 14.04 -21.05
N ALA A 212 1.01 15.29 -21.17
CA ALA A 212 1.62 16.27 -22.05
C ALA A 212 2.67 17.09 -21.28
N ILE A 213 3.92 17.03 -21.72
CA ILE A 213 5.02 17.84 -21.20
C ILE A 213 5.30 18.95 -22.20
N ASN A 214 5.14 20.20 -21.77
CA ASN A 214 5.47 21.37 -22.59
C ASN A 214 6.99 21.58 -22.62
N LEU A 215 7.59 21.45 -23.79
CA LEU A 215 9.01 21.69 -24.02
C LEU A 215 9.22 23.17 -24.37
N ALA A 216 9.12 24.04 -23.37
CA ALA A 216 9.50 25.44 -23.50
C ALA A 216 11.02 25.58 -23.73
N PRO A 217 11.49 26.61 -24.48
CA PRO A 217 10.72 27.65 -25.16
C PRO A 217 10.28 27.27 -26.60
N LYS A 218 10.50 26.02 -27.03
CA LYS A 218 10.34 25.62 -28.44
C LYS A 218 8.88 25.43 -28.89
N GLY A 219 7.89 25.66 -28.02
CA GLY A 219 6.46 25.55 -28.36
C GLY A 219 6.01 24.14 -28.75
N ARG A 220 6.77 23.09 -28.40
CA ARG A 220 6.42 21.69 -28.69
C ARG A 220 5.91 21.03 -27.42
N SER A 221 4.87 20.20 -27.53
CA SER A 221 4.47 19.29 -26.47
C SER A 221 4.96 17.88 -26.78
N HIS A 222 5.47 17.19 -25.78
CA HIS A 222 5.73 15.76 -25.85
C HIS A 222 4.65 15.03 -25.06
N THR A 223 3.96 14.09 -25.69
CA THR A 223 2.91 13.30 -25.04
C THR A 223 3.45 11.91 -24.74
N MET A 224 3.29 11.48 -23.48
CA MET A 224 3.70 10.17 -23.01
C MET A 224 2.49 9.39 -22.52
N THR A 225 2.20 8.25 -23.16
CA THR A 225 1.15 7.32 -22.69
C THR A 225 1.56 6.68 -21.36
N ILE A 226 0.63 6.61 -20.41
CA ILE A 226 0.82 5.88 -19.16
C ILE A 226 0.82 4.38 -19.43
N LYS A 227 1.81 3.69 -18.88
CA LYS A 227 2.00 2.25 -18.98
C LYS A 227 2.28 1.65 -17.60
N THR A 228 1.95 0.38 -17.44
CA THR A 228 2.29 -0.39 -16.24
C THR A 228 3.77 -0.71 -16.18
N ASN A 229 4.28 -0.98 -14.98
CA ASN A 229 5.67 -1.40 -14.71
C ASN A 229 6.70 -0.37 -15.20
N ILE A 230 6.30 0.90 -15.22
CA ILE A 230 7.15 2.07 -15.46
C ILE A 230 6.96 3.01 -14.26
N GLN A 231 8.06 3.67 -13.88
CA GLN A 231 8.10 4.70 -12.85
C GLN A 231 8.20 6.06 -13.54
N TYR A 232 7.40 7.01 -13.08
CA TYR A 232 7.22 8.33 -13.70
C TYR A 232 7.57 9.43 -12.70
N PHE A 233 8.48 10.33 -13.09
CA PHE A 233 8.87 11.51 -12.29
C PHE A 233 9.46 11.17 -10.91
N PRO A 234 10.60 10.46 -10.85
CA PRO A 234 11.31 10.21 -9.60
C PRO A 234 11.74 11.50 -8.89
N GLU A 235 11.94 11.45 -7.59
CA GLU A 235 12.36 12.58 -6.73
C GLU A 235 13.61 13.27 -7.27
N THR A 236 14.52 12.52 -7.91
CA THR A 236 15.74 13.05 -8.53
C THR A 236 15.51 14.04 -9.67
N MET A 237 14.28 14.20 -10.16
CA MET A 237 13.90 15.22 -11.16
C MET A 237 13.48 16.56 -10.54
N PHE A 238 13.41 16.67 -9.21
CA PHE A 238 12.88 17.83 -8.50
C PHE A 238 13.89 18.34 -7.47
N GLU A 239 13.78 19.60 -7.08
CA GLU A 239 14.65 20.17 -6.04
C GLU A 239 14.27 19.66 -4.65
N THR A 240 12.97 19.39 -4.43
CA THR A 240 12.46 18.90 -3.15
C THR A 240 11.39 17.81 -3.31
N PRO A 241 11.21 16.92 -2.32
CA PRO A 241 10.10 15.97 -2.31
C PRO A 241 8.72 16.64 -2.32
N ALA A 242 8.60 17.84 -1.77
CA ALA A 242 7.36 18.61 -1.78
C ALA A 242 6.98 19.06 -3.20
N GLU A 243 7.96 19.51 -3.99
CA GLU A 243 7.79 19.87 -5.39
C GLU A 243 7.35 18.65 -6.23
N GLN A 244 8.01 17.50 -6.05
CA GLN A 244 7.61 16.25 -6.70
C GLN A 244 6.15 15.89 -6.37
N SER A 245 5.78 15.94 -5.07
CA SER A 245 4.43 15.62 -4.62
C SER A 245 3.38 16.51 -5.27
N LEU A 246 3.62 17.83 -5.33
CA LEU A 246 2.72 18.78 -5.98
C LEU A 246 2.60 18.51 -7.49
N PHE A 247 3.73 18.26 -8.17
CA PHE A 247 3.75 17.96 -9.60
C PHE A 247 2.97 16.68 -9.91
N VAL A 248 3.29 15.57 -9.23
CA VAL A 248 2.68 14.26 -9.45
C VAL A 248 1.18 14.30 -9.16
N ARG A 249 0.75 14.99 -8.11
CA ARG A 249 -0.68 15.19 -7.83
C ARG A 249 -1.36 15.96 -8.94
N SER A 250 -0.78 17.08 -9.38
CA SER A 250 -1.36 17.91 -10.44
C SER A 250 -1.47 17.13 -11.76
N MET A 251 -0.47 16.31 -12.06
CA MET A 251 -0.46 15.42 -13.22
C MET A 251 -1.55 14.34 -13.14
N ILE A 252 -1.72 13.66 -12.00
CA ILE A 252 -2.80 12.68 -11.84
C ILE A 252 -4.16 13.37 -11.98
N MET A 253 -4.30 14.58 -11.43
CA MET A 253 -5.54 15.34 -11.53
C MET A 253 -5.87 15.82 -12.95
N SER A 254 -4.90 15.82 -13.88
CA SER A 254 -5.12 16.18 -15.29
C SER A 254 -5.42 14.97 -16.20
N PHE A 255 -5.61 13.77 -15.65
CA PHE A 255 -6.15 12.64 -16.41
C PHE A 255 -7.55 12.96 -16.95
N ILE A 256 -7.83 12.49 -18.17
CA ILE A 256 -9.03 12.79 -18.96
C ILE A 256 -9.93 11.57 -19.03
#